data_AF-A0A1G2ZBT9-F1
#
_entry.id   AF-A0A1G2ZBT9-F1
#
_cell.length_a   1.000
_cell.length_b   1.000
_cell.length_c   1.000
_cell.angle_alpha   90.00
_cell.angle_beta   90.00
_cell.angle_gamma   90.00
#
_symmetry.space_group_name_H-M   'P 1'
#
loop_
_entity.id
_entity.type
_entity.pdbx_description
1 polymer ?
#
loop_
_entity_poly.entity_id
_entity_poly.type
_entity_poly.pdbx_seq_one_letter_code
_entity_poly.pdbx_strand_id
1 'polypeptide(L)'
;MSIALIRSAKDSRGGVILSEAKDRALGSESIVSHVDNSHLQARCFTPPCFVQHDKARGRLRTLIGCLLILAGGCVSQPQRLAVCPGKATAQEALQTLAARAASAVPLRATGEILLTYHVPDRRKPERHILRGMELRFNPPTELYIQGSVAVDPRAVIVGSNDRQFWLVLRPKEMSSYYLGEWQDVRDFENLVMSPRVVLEAVGIVVEPGAEPNAALWTLENKGPYDILTRRDQAGRIVERVHIYACDYLVHKIEYFDRRGRTVAVADFSEYKPVVEGFPVPTRIQAVSTGPDGRKDSIVMDIASVKPTQFNEKQRQGLFNPPARDRFEHIYRYQDGRWVPQ
;
A
#
# COMPACT_ATOMS: atom_id res chain seq x y z
N MET A 1 -3.11 8.41 8.02
CA MET A 1 -3.60 9.48 7.13
C MET A 1 -4.08 8.83 5.85
N SER A 2 -5.39 8.56 5.77
CA SER A 2 -6.14 8.41 4.52
C SER A 2 -6.05 9.77 3.84
N ILE A 3 -5.73 9.80 2.53
CA ILE A 3 -5.40 10.98 1.70
C ILE A 3 -5.44 12.21 2.57
N ALA A 4 -4.28 12.60 3.11
CA ALA A 4 -4.21 13.73 4.01
C ALA A 4 -4.59 15.00 3.24
N LEU A 5 -5.89 15.22 3.09
CA LEU A 5 -6.51 16.51 2.94
C LEU A 5 -6.10 17.24 4.19
N ILE A 6 -5.02 18.01 4.07
CA ILE A 6 -4.61 18.91 5.13
C ILE A 6 -5.80 19.83 5.34
N ARG A 7 -6.39 19.73 6.54
CA ARG A 7 -7.48 20.57 6.96
C ARG A 7 -7.01 22.02 6.86
N SER A 8 -7.46 22.74 5.84
CA SER A 8 -7.55 24.19 5.93
C SER A 8 -8.76 24.48 6.82
N ALA A 9 -8.51 24.61 8.12
CA ALA A 9 -9.47 25.21 9.02
C ALA A 9 -9.60 26.67 8.60
N LYS A 10 -10.64 26.98 7.82
CA LYS A 10 -11.04 28.35 7.54
C LYS A 10 -11.74 28.86 8.80
N ASP A 11 -10.95 29.29 9.78
CA ASP A 11 -11.49 29.89 11.00
C ASP A 11 -11.86 31.36 10.71
N SER A 12 -13.10 31.55 10.29
CA SER A 12 -13.75 32.85 10.32
C SER A 12 -14.19 33.14 11.75
N ARG A 13 -13.24 33.53 12.61
CA ARG A 13 -13.41 34.41 13.78
C ARG A 13 -12.07 34.58 14.50
N GLY A 14 -11.71 35.84 14.75
CA GLY A 14 -10.44 36.21 15.34
C GLY A 14 -10.25 35.76 16.79
N GLY A 15 -8.98 35.67 17.19
CA GLY A 15 -8.58 35.49 18.58
C GLY A 15 -7.33 34.63 18.71
N VAL A 16 -6.15 35.26 18.67
CA VAL A 16 -4.91 34.62 19.09
C VAL A 16 -4.93 34.53 20.61
N ILE A 17 -5.01 33.31 21.16
CA ILE A 17 -4.62 33.04 22.55
C ILE A 17 -3.57 31.91 22.51
N LEU A 18 -2.32 32.29 22.77
CA LEU A 18 -1.24 31.41 23.17
C LEU A 18 -1.55 30.89 24.58
N SER A 19 -1.62 29.58 24.76
CA SER A 19 -1.41 28.97 26.08
C SER A 19 -0.32 27.92 26.00
N GLU A 20 0.80 28.25 26.65
CA GLU A 20 1.86 27.32 27.02
C GLU A 20 1.27 26.25 27.96
N ALA A 21 1.47 24.97 27.62
CA ALA A 21 1.21 23.86 28.52
C ALA A 21 2.54 23.25 28.94
N LYS A 22 2.83 23.52 30.22
CA LYS A 22 4.01 23.24 31.03
C LYS A 22 4.19 21.74 31.29
N ASP A 23 5.42 21.27 31.16
CA ASP A 23 5.88 19.95 31.61
C ASP A 23 5.51 19.67 33.07
N ARG A 24 4.97 18.47 33.32
CA ARG A 24 5.09 17.78 34.62
C ARG A 24 5.24 16.28 34.42
N ALA A 25 6.41 15.80 34.80
CA ALA A 25 6.71 14.41 35.08
C ALA A 25 5.97 13.94 36.35
N LEU A 26 5.50 12.69 36.31
CA LEU A 26 5.22 11.74 37.41
C LEU A 26 4.96 10.42 36.66
N GLY A 27 5.71 9.35 36.86
CA GLY A 27 5.75 8.57 38.09
C GLY A 27 5.18 7.19 37.74
N SER A 28 6.03 6.18 37.84
CA SER A 28 5.82 4.76 37.55
C SER A 28 4.55 4.14 38.15
N GLU A 29 3.89 3.25 37.41
CA GLU A 29 3.34 2.03 37.99
C GLU A 29 3.17 0.93 36.91
N SER A 30 3.76 -0.21 37.21
CA SER A 30 3.75 -1.45 36.43
C SER A 30 2.44 -2.18 36.60
N ILE A 31 1.70 -2.41 35.51
CA ILE A 31 0.58 -3.35 35.48
C ILE A 31 0.92 -4.47 34.50
N VAL A 32 1.21 -5.64 35.06
CA VAL A 32 1.27 -6.92 34.36
C VAL A 32 -0.16 -7.36 34.08
N SER A 33 -0.57 -7.37 32.81
CA SER A 33 -1.81 -8.02 32.40
C SER A 33 -1.49 -9.26 31.56
N HIS A 34 -1.61 -10.41 32.20
CA HIS A 34 -1.72 -11.73 31.59
C HIS A 34 -3.03 -11.76 30.78
N VAL A 35 -2.96 -12.03 29.47
CA VAL A 35 -4.15 -12.29 28.64
C VAL A 35 -3.92 -13.60 27.90
N ASP A 36 -4.44 -14.65 28.51
CA ASP A 36 -4.76 -15.91 27.88
C ASP A 36 -6.16 -15.76 27.26
N ASN A 37 -6.32 -16.05 25.97
CA ASN A 37 -7.63 -16.38 25.41
C ASN A 37 -7.51 -17.05 24.03
N SER A 38 -7.29 -18.36 24.09
CA SER A 38 -7.84 -19.33 23.16
C SER A 38 -9.37 -19.21 23.11
N HIS A 39 -9.96 -18.90 21.95
CA HIS A 39 -11.25 -19.40 21.44
C HIS A 39 -11.74 -18.53 20.28
N LEU A 40 -11.44 -18.93 19.04
CA LEU A 40 -12.15 -18.45 17.85
C LEU A 40 -13.11 -19.55 17.39
N GLN A 41 -14.33 -19.52 17.93
CA GLN A 41 -15.48 -20.21 17.34
C GLN A 41 -16.02 -19.36 16.20
N ALA A 42 -15.99 -19.92 15.00
CA ALA A 42 -16.67 -19.37 13.83
C ALA A 42 -18.19 -19.42 14.04
N ARG A 43 -18.84 -18.24 14.11
CA ARG A 43 -20.30 -18.12 14.02
C ARG A 43 -20.67 -17.60 12.63
N CYS A 44 -21.30 -18.46 11.85
CA CYS A 44 -21.94 -18.11 10.59
C CYS A 44 -23.18 -17.25 10.88
N PHE A 45 -23.29 -16.10 10.22
CA PHE A 45 -24.47 -15.24 10.20
C PHE A 45 -25.47 -15.75 9.15
N THR A 46 -26.72 -15.99 9.54
CA THR A 46 -27.88 -16.20 8.65
C THR A 46 -28.65 -14.88 8.46
N PRO A 47 -29.26 -14.63 7.28
CA PRO A 47 -30.16 -13.49 7.05
C PRO A 47 -31.63 -13.82 7.42
N PRO A 48 -32.51 -12.79 7.57
CA PRO A 48 -33.77 -12.91 8.30
C PRO A 48 -34.95 -13.43 7.47
N CYS A 49 -35.92 -13.97 8.22
CA CYS A 49 -37.21 -14.50 7.78
C CYS A 49 -38.08 -13.44 7.09
N PHE A 50 -38.58 -13.78 5.90
CA PHE A 50 -39.76 -13.14 5.31
C PHE A 50 -41.02 -13.90 5.78
N VAL A 51 -41.96 -13.16 6.36
CA VAL A 51 -43.31 -13.63 6.67
C VAL A 51 -44.14 -13.47 5.40
N GLN A 52 -44.69 -14.56 4.86
CA GLN A 52 -45.70 -14.50 3.82
C GLN A 52 -46.84 -15.44 4.18
N HIS A 53 -47.99 -14.85 4.47
CA HIS A 53 -49.28 -15.54 4.58
C HIS A 53 -49.79 -15.78 3.16
N ASP A 54 -50.08 -17.03 2.80
CA ASP A 54 -51.24 -17.30 1.94
C ASP A 54 -51.74 -18.74 1.99
N LYS A 55 -53.05 -18.87 1.77
CA LYS A 55 -53.88 -20.06 1.95
C LYS A 55 -53.71 -21.09 0.82
N ALA A 56 -54.07 -22.32 1.20
CA ALA A 56 -54.77 -23.34 0.40
C ALA A 56 -53.96 -24.41 -0.36
N ARG A 57 -54.13 -25.64 0.17
CA ARG A 57 -54.48 -26.88 -0.54
C ARG A 57 -53.63 -27.30 -1.75
N GLY A 58 -52.85 -28.36 -1.53
CA GLY A 58 -52.77 -29.48 -2.46
C GLY A 58 -51.38 -29.73 -3.06
N ARG A 59 -50.98 -31.01 -2.99
CA ARG A 59 -49.87 -31.67 -3.72
C ARG A 59 -48.51 -31.74 -3.00
N LEU A 60 -48.49 -32.68 -2.06
CA LEU A 60 -47.38 -33.26 -1.30
C LEU A 60 -46.37 -34.09 -2.15
N ARG A 61 -45.99 -33.72 -3.38
CA ARG A 61 -45.06 -34.55 -4.19
C ARG A 61 -43.99 -33.81 -4.98
N THR A 62 -43.60 -32.60 -4.56
CA THR A 62 -42.56 -31.82 -5.27
C THR A 62 -41.64 -31.06 -4.30
N LEU A 63 -41.15 -31.72 -3.24
CA LEU A 63 -40.27 -31.09 -2.24
C LEU A 63 -38.97 -31.87 -1.93
N ILE A 64 -38.67 -32.94 -2.68
CA ILE A 64 -37.45 -33.75 -2.47
C ILE A 64 -36.33 -33.40 -3.48
N GLY A 65 -36.64 -32.69 -4.57
CA GLY A 65 -35.65 -32.37 -5.62
C GLY A 65 -34.69 -31.21 -5.33
N CYS A 66 -35.08 -30.24 -4.48
CA CYS A 66 -34.29 -29.02 -4.27
C CYS A 66 -33.23 -29.12 -3.15
N LEU A 67 -33.23 -30.20 -2.35
CA LEU A 67 -32.30 -30.33 -1.21
C LEU A 67 -30.92 -30.89 -1.60
N LEU A 68 -30.77 -31.51 -2.77
CA LEU A 68 -29.51 -32.10 -3.22
C LEU A 68 -28.59 -31.13 -4.00
N ILE A 69 -29.08 -29.95 -4.39
CA ILE A 69 -28.30 -28.97 -5.16
C ILE A 69 -27.47 -28.04 -4.24
N LEU A 70 -27.75 -28.00 -2.94
CA LEU A 70 -27.08 -27.10 -1.99
C LEU A 70 -25.80 -27.69 -1.35
N ALA A 71 -25.41 -28.93 -1.64
CA ALA A 71 -24.25 -29.59 -1.05
C ALA A 71 -22.97 -29.53 -1.91
N GLY A 72 -23.03 -28.95 -3.11
CA GLY A 72 -21.92 -28.96 -4.10
C GLY A 72 -21.01 -27.74 -4.10
N GLY A 73 -21.09 -26.85 -3.10
CA GLY A 73 -20.21 -25.69 -2.99
C GLY A 73 -18.81 -26.08 -2.53
N CYS A 74 -18.00 -26.62 -3.43
CA CYS A 74 -16.56 -26.79 -3.21
C CYS A 74 -15.94 -25.39 -3.09
N VAL A 75 -15.88 -24.86 -1.87
CA VAL A 75 -15.01 -23.73 -1.56
C VAL A 75 -13.59 -24.26 -1.74
N SER A 76 -12.97 -23.95 -2.88
CA SER A 76 -11.55 -24.21 -3.10
C SER A 76 -10.79 -23.62 -1.92
N GLN A 77 -10.23 -24.49 -1.08
CA GLN A 77 -9.39 -24.05 0.01
C GLN A 77 -8.26 -23.18 -0.56
N PRO A 78 -7.92 -22.04 0.07
CA PRO A 78 -6.76 -21.26 -0.33
C PRO A 78 -5.55 -22.19 -0.40
N GLN A 79 -4.88 -22.21 -1.55
CA GLN A 79 -3.72 -23.06 -1.74
C GLN A 79 -2.68 -22.69 -0.68
N ARG A 80 -2.38 -23.64 0.22
CA ARG A 80 -1.35 -23.44 1.24
C ARG A 80 0.00 -23.32 0.53
N LEU A 81 0.71 -22.23 0.79
CA LEU A 81 2.08 -22.05 0.30
C LEU A 81 3.00 -23.12 0.92
N ALA A 82 4.00 -23.56 0.16
CA ALA A 82 4.99 -24.50 0.64
C ALA A 82 5.88 -23.85 1.70
N VAL A 83 6.40 -24.64 2.63
CA VAL A 83 7.37 -24.15 3.63
C VAL A 83 8.76 -24.50 3.12
N CYS A 84 9.58 -23.49 2.86
CA CYS A 84 10.97 -23.64 2.46
C CYS A 84 11.90 -23.11 3.56
N PRO A 85 13.15 -23.60 3.65
CA PRO A 85 14.14 -22.99 4.52
C PRO A 85 14.34 -21.54 4.11
N GLY A 86 14.24 -20.65 5.08
CA GLY A 86 14.56 -19.23 4.94
C GLY A 86 16.06 -18.97 4.89
N LYS A 87 16.43 -17.68 4.88
CA LYS A 87 17.81 -17.24 5.05
C LYS A 87 18.25 -17.34 6.50
N ALA A 88 19.55 -17.51 6.72
CA ALA A 88 20.09 -17.66 8.07
C ALA A 88 20.18 -16.31 8.81
N THR A 89 20.35 -15.22 8.08
CA THR A 89 20.57 -13.89 8.66
C THR A 89 19.85 -12.79 7.89
N ALA A 90 19.55 -11.67 8.56
CA ALA A 90 18.99 -10.48 7.91
C ALA A 90 19.92 -9.94 6.80
N GLN A 91 21.23 -10.05 6.97
CA GLN A 91 22.20 -9.64 5.96
C GLN A 91 22.09 -10.49 4.69
N GLU A 92 22.04 -11.82 4.82
CA GLU A 92 21.89 -12.73 3.68
C GLU A 92 20.56 -12.49 2.95
N ALA A 93 19.50 -12.23 3.71
CA ALA A 93 18.18 -11.87 3.18
C ALA A 93 18.22 -10.58 2.35
N LEU A 94 18.79 -9.50 2.91
CA LEU A 94 18.93 -8.22 2.23
C LEU A 94 19.82 -8.33 0.98
N GLN A 95 20.93 -9.06 1.05
CA GLN A 95 21.80 -9.31 -0.10
C GLN A 95 21.09 -10.09 -1.21
N THR A 96 20.24 -11.05 -0.84
CA THR A 96 19.45 -11.81 -1.82
C THR A 96 18.42 -10.91 -2.51
N LEU A 97 17.72 -10.04 -1.77
CA LEU A 97 16.82 -9.05 -2.37
C LEU A 97 17.58 -8.07 -3.29
N ALA A 98 18.72 -7.54 -2.83
CA ALA A 98 19.54 -6.62 -3.61
C ALA A 98 20.06 -7.25 -4.91
N ALA A 99 20.52 -8.51 -4.86
CA ALA A 99 20.98 -9.23 -6.05
C ALA A 99 19.84 -9.42 -7.08
N ARG A 100 18.60 -9.64 -6.63
CA ARG A 100 17.45 -9.70 -7.53
C ARG A 100 17.09 -8.34 -8.12
N ALA A 101 17.11 -7.30 -7.29
CA ALA A 101 16.89 -5.93 -7.73
C ALA A 101 17.95 -5.48 -8.76
N ALA A 102 19.17 -5.98 -8.66
CA ALA A 102 20.24 -5.72 -9.64
C ALA A 102 19.95 -6.35 -11.02
N SER A 103 19.11 -7.38 -11.09
CA SER A 103 18.62 -7.97 -12.36
C SER A 103 17.46 -7.19 -12.98
N ALA A 104 17.00 -6.12 -12.33
CA ALA A 104 15.92 -5.29 -12.86
C ALA A 104 16.30 -4.68 -14.20
N VAL A 105 15.36 -4.71 -15.14
CA VAL A 105 15.50 -4.08 -16.46
C VAL A 105 14.48 -2.97 -16.61
N PRO A 106 14.76 -1.94 -17.45
CA PRO A 106 13.76 -0.94 -17.76
C PRO A 106 12.56 -1.60 -18.43
N LEU A 107 11.35 -1.24 -17.98
CA LEU A 107 10.12 -1.84 -18.49
C LEU A 107 9.01 -0.82 -18.64
N ARG A 108 8.02 -1.24 -19.43
CA ARG A 108 6.72 -0.59 -19.52
C ARG A 108 5.61 -1.60 -19.28
N ALA A 109 4.53 -1.14 -18.68
CA ALA A 109 3.32 -1.90 -18.54
C ALA A 109 2.09 -1.00 -18.74
N THR A 110 0.96 -1.64 -18.96
CA THR A 110 -0.36 -1.00 -19.00
C THR A 110 -1.25 -1.65 -17.96
N GLY A 111 -2.44 -1.13 -17.68
CA GLY A 111 -3.31 -1.79 -16.71
C GLY A 111 -4.50 -0.95 -16.30
N GLU A 112 -5.04 -1.29 -15.12
CA GLU A 112 -6.11 -0.56 -14.49
C GLU A 112 -5.80 -0.34 -13.00
N ILE A 113 -6.27 0.78 -12.46
CA ILE A 113 -6.18 1.07 -11.03
C ILE A 113 -7.60 1.27 -10.49
N LEU A 114 -7.98 0.52 -9.45
CA LEU A 114 -9.11 0.84 -8.61
C LEU A 114 -8.61 1.67 -7.41
N LEU A 115 -8.93 2.95 -7.42
CA LEU A 115 -8.66 3.86 -6.33
C LEU A 115 -9.92 4.04 -5.47
N THR A 116 -9.78 3.84 -4.16
CA THR A 116 -10.83 4.10 -3.17
C THR A 116 -10.31 5.08 -2.13
N TYR A 117 -11.00 6.20 -1.94
CA TYR A 117 -10.56 7.25 -1.02
C TYR A 117 -11.71 8.00 -0.36
N HIS A 118 -11.42 8.62 0.79
CA HIS A 118 -12.40 9.43 1.50
C HIS A 118 -12.26 10.92 1.17
N VAL A 119 -13.38 11.54 0.77
CA VAL A 119 -13.50 13.00 0.60
C VAL A 119 -13.95 13.63 1.93
N PRO A 120 -13.51 14.86 2.28
CA PRO A 120 -14.02 15.55 3.46
C PRO A 120 -15.54 15.67 3.38
N ASP A 121 -16.21 15.61 4.54
CA ASP A 121 -17.66 15.76 4.67
C ASP A 121 -18.52 14.66 4.01
N ARG A 122 -17.92 13.74 3.25
CA ARG A 122 -18.61 12.56 2.73
C ARG A 122 -18.47 11.38 3.68
N ARG A 123 -19.60 10.71 3.94
CA ARG A 123 -19.66 9.51 4.78
C ARG A 123 -19.16 8.25 4.06
N LYS A 124 -19.39 8.17 2.74
CA LYS A 124 -18.98 7.03 1.91
C LYS A 124 -17.67 7.35 1.19
N PRO A 125 -16.78 6.37 0.99
CA PRO A 125 -15.61 6.56 0.16
C PRO A 125 -16.02 6.70 -1.31
N GLU A 126 -15.27 7.53 -2.03
CA GLU A 126 -15.30 7.61 -3.49
C GLU A 126 -14.50 6.46 -4.10
N ARG A 127 -14.93 6.00 -5.28
CA ARG A 127 -14.30 4.90 -6.01
C ARG A 127 -14.13 5.27 -7.47
N HIS A 128 -12.90 5.21 -7.96
CA HIS A 128 -12.58 5.51 -9.35
C HIS A 128 -11.79 4.36 -9.95
N ILE A 129 -12.21 3.95 -11.15
CA ILE A 129 -11.44 3.01 -11.97
C ILE A 129 -10.67 3.85 -12.98
N LEU A 130 -9.36 3.91 -12.82
CA LEU A 130 -8.45 4.57 -13.75
C LEU A 130 -8.11 3.58 -14.86
N ARG A 131 -8.89 3.63 -15.94
CA ARG A 131 -8.69 2.79 -17.12
C ARG A 131 -7.55 3.37 -17.96
N GLY A 132 -6.68 2.51 -18.49
CA GLY A 132 -5.51 2.96 -19.25
C GLY A 132 -4.40 3.48 -18.33
N MET A 133 -4.14 2.75 -17.24
CA MET A 133 -2.93 2.96 -16.46
C MET A 133 -1.72 2.72 -17.36
N GLU A 134 -0.74 3.61 -17.28
CA GLU A 134 0.60 3.40 -17.85
C GLU A 134 1.62 3.37 -16.72
N LEU A 135 2.47 2.34 -16.73
CA LEU A 135 3.63 2.23 -15.84
C LEU A 135 4.89 2.23 -16.69
N ARG A 136 5.87 3.03 -16.28
CA ARG A 136 7.23 3.09 -16.81
C ARG A 136 8.17 3.01 -15.62
N PHE A 137 9.11 2.08 -15.70
CA PHE A 137 10.09 1.87 -14.65
C PHE A 137 11.46 1.77 -15.30
N ASN A 138 12.38 2.62 -14.84
CA ASN A 138 13.79 2.54 -15.16
C ASN A 138 14.55 2.33 -13.84
N PRO A 139 15.09 1.13 -13.58
CA PRO A 139 15.73 0.86 -12.30
C PRO A 139 16.94 1.77 -12.04
N PRO A 140 17.27 2.05 -10.77
CA PRO A 140 16.62 1.51 -9.57
C PRO A 140 15.49 2.39 -9.01
N THR A 141 15.38 3.67 -9.39
CA THR A 141 14.51 4.64 -8.68
C THR A 141 13.50 5.34 -9.57
N GLU A 142 13.71 5.31 -10.88
CA GLU A 142 12.91 6.08 -11.81
C GLU A 142 11.61 5.34 -12.08
N LEU A 143 10.53 5.86 -11.50
CA LEU A 143 9.19 5.31 -11.64
C LEU A 143 8.26 6.40 -12.18
N TYR A 144 7.38 6.00 -13.08
CA TYR A 144 6.28 6.84 -13.55
C TYR A 144 5.03 5.97 -13.72
N ILE A 145 3.96 6.36 -13.06
CA ILE A 145 2.64 5.75 -13.15
C ILE A 145 1.66 6.86 -13.50
N GLN A 146 0.90 6.67 -14.57
CA GLN A 146 -0.18 7.58 -14.96
C GLN A 146 -1.49 6.81 -14.95
N GLY A 147 -2.51 7.40 -14.32
CA GLY A 147 -3.89 6.93 -14.36
C GLY A 147 -4.79 7.96 -15.04
N SER A 148 -5.65 7.49 -15.93
CA SER A 148 -6.60 8.32 -16.68
C SER A 148 -8.02 8.12 -16.15
N VAL A 149 -8.83 9.19 -16.16
CA VAL A 149 -10.29 9.10 -16.08
C VAL A 149 -10.89 9.57 -17.41
N ALA A 150 -12.17 9.30 -17.66
CA ALA A 150 -12.82 9.57 -18.95
C ALA A 150 -12.64 11.00 -19.49
N VAL A 151 -12.50 11.99 -18.60
CA VAL A 151 -12.37 13.41 -18.94
C VAL A 151 -10.96 14.00 -18.74
N ASP A 152 -10.05 13.26 -18.08
CA ASP A 152 -8.67 13.72 -17.85
C ASP A 152 -7.69 12.54 -18.00
N PRO A 153 -6.85 12.52 -19.05
CA PRO A 153 -5.86 11.47 -19.28
C PRO A 153 -4.72 11.47 -18.24
N ARG A 154 -4.62 12.49 -17.37
CA ARG A 154 -3.59 12.65 -16.34
C ARG A 154 -4.20 12.98 -14.98
N ALA A 155 -5.32 12.33 -14.68
CA ALA A 155 -6.02 12.48 -13.41
C ALA A 155 -5.16 12.08 -12.21
N VAL A 156 -4.28 11.09 -12.37
CA VAL A 156 -3.29 10.70 -11.35
C VAL A 156 -1.94 10.52 -12.01
N ILE A 157 -0.90 11.13 -11.43
CA ILE A 157 0.49 10.85 -11.78
C ILE A 157 1.26 10.56 -10.51
N VAL A 158 1.96 9.44 -10.47
CA VAL A 158 2.89 9.08 -9.41
C VAL A 158 4.24 8.87 -10.03
N GLY A 159 5.29 9.40 -9.41
CA GLY A 159 6.62 9.16 -9.91
C GLY A 159 7.71 9.41 -8.90
N SER A 160 8.90 8.97 -9.26
CA SER A 160 10.12 9.15 -8.49
C SER A 160 11.35 9.17 -9.37
N ASN A 161 12.43 9.68 -8.81
CA ASN A 161 13.81 9.55 -9.29
C ASN A 161 14.75 9.30 -8.11
N ASP A 162 16.06 9.49 -8.30
CA ASP A 162 17.09 9.30 -7.28
C ASP A 162 16.97 10.25 -6.07
N ARG A 163 16.29 11.39 -6.22
CA ARG A 163 16.21 12.44 -5.19
C ARG A 163 14.82 12.63 -4.63
N GLN A 164 13.82 12.54 -5.50
CA GLN A 164 12.48 13.03 -5.25
C GLN A 164 11.43 11.99 -5.60
N PHE A 165 10.28 12.18 -4.98
CA PHE A 165 9.06 11.47 -5.31
C PHE A 165 7.88 12.46 -5.34
N TRP A 166 6.90 12.18 -6.17
CA TRP A 166 5.73 13.03 -6.31
C TRP A 166 4.45 12.25 -6.55
N LEU A 167 3.34 12.86 -6.11
CA LEU A 167 1.98 12.45 -6.43
C LEU A 167 1.22 13.69 -6.92
N VAL A 168 0.53 13.52 -8.03
CA VAL A 168 -0.32 14.53 -8.63
C VAL A 168 -1.72 13.96 -8.73
N LEU A 169 -2.71 14.71 -8.23
CA LEU A 169 -4.13 14.38 -8.29
C LEU A 169 -4.86 15.53 -8.99
N ARG A 170 -5.57 15.22 -10.08
CA ARG A 170 -6.40 16.14 -10.86
C ARG A 170 -7.78 15.58 -11.24
N PRO A 171 -8.48 14.80 -10.40
CA PRO A 171 -9.88 14.51 -10.69
C PRO A 171 -10.71 15.81 -10.60
N LYS A 172 -11.96 15.79 -11.11
CA LYS A 172 -12.82 16.99 -11.15
C LYS A 172 -13.02 17.64 -9.77
N GLU A 173 -12.93 16.83 -8.72
CA GLU A 173 -13.19 17.21 -7.34
C GLU A 173 -11.96 17.79 -6.60
N MET A 174 -10.73 17.66 -7.13
CA MET A 174 -9.52 18.20 -6.49
C MET A 174 -8.35 18.41 -7.46
N SER A 175 -7.52 19.42 -7.18
CA SER A 175 -6.25 19.67 -7.85
C SER A 175 -5.13 19.77 -6.81
N SER A 176 -4.38 18.68 -6.61
CA SER A 176 -3.35 18.58 -5.57
C SER A 176 -2.01 18.07 -6.09
N TYR A 177 -0.93 18.64 -5.56
CA TYR A 177 0.44 18.30 -5.89
C TYR A 177 1.22 18.01 -4.61
N TYR A 178 1.84 16.84 -4.54
CA TYR A 178 2.64 16.37 -3.42
C TYR A 178 4.06 16.13 -3.92
N LEU A 179 5.04 16.73 -3.25
CA LEU A 179 6.46 16.56 -3.55
C LEU A 179 7.25 16.26 -2.28
N GLY A 180 8.06 15.21 -2.31
CA GLY A 180 8.98 14.88 -1.24
C GLY A 180 10.37 14.57 -1.76
N GLU A 181 11.35 14.67 -0.86
CA GLU A 181 12.71 14.23 -1.09
C GLU A 181 12.94 12.95 -0.29
N TRP A 182 13.63 11.96 -0.87
CA TRP A 182 13.84 10.67 -0.21
C TRP A 182 14.57 10.80 1.13
N GLN A 183 15.51 11.75 1.23
CA GLN A 183 16.27 12.03 2.45
C GLN A 183 15.40 12.50 3.64
N ASP A 184 14.21 13.05 3.37
CA ASP A 184 13.29 13.54 4.39
C ASP A 184 12.32 12.44 4.89
N VAL A 185 12.30 11.29 4.20
CA VAL A 185 11.43 10.15 4.55
C VAL A 185 11.99 9.46 5.79
N ARG A 186 11.28 9.63 6.91
CA ARG A 186 11.60 8.96 8.19
C ARG A 186 10.77 7.71 8.41
N ASP A 187 9.49 7.81 8.06
CA ASP A 187 8.45 6.80 8.23
C ASP A 187 7.76 6.56 6.88
N PHE A 188 6.61 5.88 6.84
CA PHE A 188 5.79 5.80 5.63
C PHE A 188 5.19 7.18 5.28
N GLU A 189 5.18 7.54 3.99
CA GLU A 189 4.75 8.88 3.53
C GLU A 189 3.24 9.09 3.70
N ASN A 190 2.49 8.06 4.13
CA ASN A 190 1.04 8.06 4.25
C ASN A 190 0.32 8.39 2.92
N LEU A 191 0.94 8.06 1.79
CA LEU A 191 0.32 8.16 0.48
C LEU A 191 -0.35 6.82 0.13
N VAL A 192 -1.62 6.88 -0.30
CA VAL A 192 -2.34 5.68 -0.78
C VAL A 192 -1.67 5.10 -2.04
N MET A 193 -1.03 5.94 -2.85
CA MET A 193 -0.23 5.56 -4.02
C MET A 193 1.19 6.10 -3.84
N SER A 194 1.97 5.42 -2.99
CA SER A 194 3.39 5.75 -2.76
C SER A 194 4.27 5.07 -3.80
N PRO A 195 5.18 5.79 -4.49
CA PRO A 195 6.20 5.20 -5.36
C PRO A 195 6.99 4.09 -4.66
N ARG A 196 7.25 4.28 -3.37
CA ARG A 196 7.98 3.34 -2.52
C ARG A 196 7.35 1.95 -2.52
N VAL A 197 6.03 1.85 -2.38
CA VAL A 197 5.31 0.56 -2.39
C VAL A 197 5.59 -0.22 -3.68
N VAL A 198 5.66 0.46 -4.82
CA VAL A 198 5.89 -0.19 -6.12
C VAL A 198 7.36 -0.59 -6.30
N LEU A 199 8.29 0.25 -5.85
CA LEU A 199 9.72 -0.06 -5.86
C LEU A 199 10.03 -1.27 -4.97
N GLU A 200 9.44 -1.31 -3.77
CA GLU A 200 9.63 -2.41 -2.82
C GLU A 200 8.97 -3.70 -3.31
N ALA A 201 7.84 -3.60 -4.04
CA ALA A 201 7.19 -4.74 -4.66
C ALA A 201 8.09 -5.48 -5.67
N VAL A 202 9.03 -4.77 -6.32
CA VAL A 202 10.01 -5.38 -7.24
C VAL A 202 11.34 -5.72 -6.56
N GLY A 203 11.39 -5.69 -5.22
CA GLY A 203 12.53 -6.09 -4.41
C GLY A 203 13.50 -4.96 -4.03
N ILE A 204 13.18 -3.70 -4.35
CA ILE A 204 14.00 -2.53 -4.00
C ILE A 204 13.59 -2.05 -2.60
N VAL A 205 13.98 -2.83 -1.59
CA VAL A 205 13.61 -2.66 -0.18
C VAL A 205 14.60 -1.78 0.60
N VAL A 206 15.80 -1.57 0.06
CA VAL A 206 16.82 -0.69 0.64
C VAL A 206 16.82 0.61 -0.16
N GLU A 207 17.00 1.72 0.56
CA GLU A 207 17.10 3.03 -0.08
C GLU A 207 18.17 3.01 -1.19
N PRO A 208 17.83 3.49 -2.39
CA PRO A 208 18.75 3.51 -3.51
C PRO A 208 20.05 4.26 -3.17
N GLY A 209 21.19 3.57 -3.29
CA GLY A 209 22.51 4.13 -2.98
C GLY A 209 22.92 4.02 -1.50
N ALA A 210 22.09 3.44 -0.63
CA ALA A 210 22.46 3.12 0.73
C ALA A 210 22.93 1.65 0.83
N GLU A 211 24.08 1.43 1.46
CA GLU A 211 24.44 0.09 1.91
C GLU A 211 23.40 -0.39 2.93
N PRO A 212 22.89 -1.64 2.82
CA PRO A 212 21.94 -2.16 3.79
C PRO A 212 22.59 -2.16 5.17
N ASN A 213 22.17 -1.23 6.05
CA ASN A 213 22.58 -1.26 7.44
C ASN A 213 21.87 -2.41 8.14
N ALA A 214 22.41 -3.62 7.99
CA ALA A 214 21.84 -4.85 8.54
C ALA A 214 21.61 -4.76 10.06
N ALA A 215 22.29 -3.87 10.78
CA ALA A 215 22.07 -3.64 12.20
C ALA A 215 20.66 -3.08 12.53
N LEU A 216 19.99 -2.44 11.57
CA LEU A 216 18.62 -1.94 11.71
C LEU A 216 17.56 -3.00 11.34
N TRP A 217 17.98 -4.18 10.91
CA TRP A 217 17.09 -5.23 10.43
C TRP A 217 17.21 -6.48 11.29
N THR A 218 16.07 -7.08 11.60
CA THR A 218 15.99 -8.41 12.19
C THR A 218 15.23 -9.35 11.26
N LEU A 219 15.62 -10.62 11.24
CA LEU A 219 14.98 -11.66 10.45
C LEU A 219 14.29 -12.67 11.36
N GLU A 220 13.05 -13.01 11.03
CA GLU A 220 12.31 -14.14 11.61
C GLU A 220 11.82 -15.04 10.46
N ASN A 221 11.97 -16.35 10.58
CA ASN A 221 11.32 -17.30 9.67
C ASN A 221 10.02 -17.80 10.30
N LYS A 222 8.89 -17.61 9.61
CA LYS A 222 7.56 -17.95 10.13
C LYS A 222 6.68 -18.56 9.04
N GLY A 223 6.44 -19.86 9.16
CA GLY A 223 5.64 -20.60 8.18
C GLY A 223 6.32 -20.54 6.80
N PRO A 224 5.62 -20.12 5.73
CA PRO A 224 6.21 -20.03 4.40
C PRO A 224 7.07 -18.77 4.18
N TYR A 225 7.20 -17.88 5.18
CA TYR A 225 7.80 -16.55 4.99
C TYR A 225 9.08 -16.33 5.78
N ASP A 226 10.03 -15.65 5.15
CA ASP A 226 11.03 -14.84 5.82
C ASP A 226 10.46 -13.44 6.09
N ILE A 227 10.53 -12.98 7.33
CA ILE A 227 10.00 -11.69 7.76
C ILE A 227 11.16 -10.80 8.19
N LEU A 228 11.52 -9.86 7.32
CA LEU A 228 12.47 -8.79 7.64
C LEU A 228 11.73 -7.68 8.38
N THR A 229 12.19 -7.32 9.58
CA THR A 229 11.65 -6.20 10.36
C THR A 229 12.69 -5.09 10.43
N ARG A 230 12.38 -3.91 9.87
CA ARG A 230 13.21 -2.72 9.97
C ARG A 230 12.87 -1.93 11.22
N ARG A 231 13.89 -1.44 11.91
CA ARG A 231 13.77 -0.52 13.03
C ARG A 231 14.46 0.80 12.75
N ASP A 232 13.94 1.87 13.31
CA ASP A 232 14.65 3.13 13.34
C ASP A 232 15.76 3.15 14.40
N GLN A 233 16.48 4.27 14.49
CA GLN A 233 17.56 4.46 15.47
C GLN A 233 17.08 4.39 16.93
N ALA A 234 15.79 4.63 17.19
CA ALA A 234 15.18 4.49 18.51
C ALA A 234 14.69 3.04 18.78
N GLY A 235 14.94 2.10 17.87
CA GLY A 235 14.54 0.70 17.99
C GLY A 235 13.06 0.44 17.68
N ARG A 236 12.31 1.45 17.22
CA ARG A 236 10.88 1.31 16.89
C ARG A 236 10.73 0.62 15.54
N ILE A 237 9.75 -0.27 15.43
CA ILE A 237 9.42 -0.92 14.16
C ILE A 237 8.84 0.14 13.22
N VAL A 238 9.42 0.27 12.03
CA VAL A 238 8.91 1.16 10.97
C VAL A 238 8.32 0.37 9.81
N GLU A 239 8.76 -0.88 9.63
CA GLU A 239 8.42 -1.69 8.46
C GLU A 239 8.62 -3.19 8.71
N ARG A 240 7.78 -4.02 8.10
CA ARG A 240 7.96 -5.47 7.98
C ARG A 240 7.76 -5.93 6.55
N VAL A 241 8.70 -6.68 6.02
CA VAL A 241 8.68 -7.22 4.67
C VAL A 241 8.56 -8.74 4.76
N HIS A 242 7.46 -9.28 4.25
CA HIS A 242 7.17 -10.71 4.20
C HIS A 242 7.60 -11.24 2.83
N ILE A 243 8.62 -12.08 2.83
CA ILE A 243 9.27 -12.64 1.66
C ILE A 243 8.92 -14.11 1.60
N TYR A 244 8.34 -14.59 0.49
CA TYR A 244 8.07 -16.01 0.35
C TYR A 244 9.40 -16.78 0.24
N ALA A 245 9.67 -17.66 1.20
CA ALA A 245 11.01 -18.24 1.38
C ALA A 245 11.45 -19.11 0.18
N CYS A 246 10.50 -19.66 -0.58
CA CYS A 246 10.81 -20.58 -1.69
C CYS A 246 11.31 -19.87 -2.96
N ASP A 247 10.73 -18.73 -3.32
CA ASP A 247 11.11 -17.98 -4.52
C ASP A 247 11.76 -16.63 -4.22
N TYR A 248 11.84 -16.26 -2.94
CA TYR A 248 12.41 -15.03 -2.43
C TYR A 248 11.78 -13.75 -2.98
N LEU A 249 10.46 -13.77 -3.23
CA LEU A 249 9.66 -12.63 -3.65
C LEU A 249 8.97 -11.96 -2.48
N VAL A 250 8.85 -10.63 -2.54
CA VAL A 250 8.13 -9.87 -1.52
C VAL A 250 6.62 -10.09 -1.72
N HIS A 251 5.92 -10.65 -0.76
CA HIS A 251 4.48 -10.92 -0.89
C HIS A 251 3.62 -9.93 -0.10
N LYS A 252 4.19 -9.32 0.94
CA LYS A 252 3.49 -8.34 1.76
C LYS A 252 4.46 -7.38 2.44
N ILE A 253 4.08 -6.12 2.58
CA ILE A 253 4.77 -5.15 3.43
C ILE A 253 3.78 -4.52 4.40
N GLU A 254 4.21 -4.34 5.65
CA GLU A 254 3.48 -3.63 6.68
C GLU A 254 4.29 -2.41 7.11
N TYR A 255 3.66 -1.24 7.13
CA TYR A 255 4.27 0.01 7.56
C TYR A 255 3.69 0.46 8.90
N PHE A 256 4.54 0.97 9.77
CA PHE A 256 4.19 1.28 11.15
C PHE A 256 4.36 2.77 11.45
N ASP A 257 3.48 3.34 12.27
CA ASP A 257 3.66 4.68 12.81
C ASP A 257 4.60 4.67 14.03
N ARG A 258 4.91 5.88 14.52
CA ARG A 258 5.74 6.10 15.72
C ARG A 258 5.21 5.44 16.99
N ARG A 259 3.95 4.99 17.02
CA ARG A 259 3.32 4.25 18.13
C ARG A 259 3.34 2.74 17.90
N GLY A 260 3.98 2.25 16.84
CA GLY A 260 4.01 0.84 16.47
C GLY A 260 2.70 0.31 15.91
N ARG A 261 1.78 1.19 15.48
CA ARG A 261 0.51 0.77 14.85
C ARG A 261 0.70 0.65 13.35
N THR A 262 0.17 -0.41 12.76
CA THR A 262 0.17 -0.56 11.30
C THR A 262 -0.68 0.54 10.66
N VAL A 263 -0.05 1.40 9.86
CA VAL A 263 -0.71 2.49 9.13
C VAL A 263 -0.90 2.18 7.66
N ALA A 264 -0.13 1.26 7.10
CA ALA A 264 -0.37 0.76 5.76
C ALA A 264 0.03 -0.70 5.62
N VAL A 265 -0.66 -1.41 4.72
CA VAL A 265 -0.34 -2.77 4.32
C VAL A 265 -0.39 -2.83 2.80
N ALA A 266 0.64 -3.41 2.19
CA ALA A 266 0.67 -3.71 0.77
C ALA A 266 0.82 -5.23 0.57
N ASP A 267 0.02 -5.81 -0.30
CA ASP A 267 0.05 -7.21 -0.72
C ASP A 267 0.40 -7.28 -2.21
N PHE A 268 1.24 -8.24 -2.57
CA PHE A 268 1.75 -8.42 -3.93
C PHE A 268 1.52 -9.85 -4.38
N SER A 269 0.97 -10.02 -5.58
CA SER A 269 0.65 -11.34 -6.09
C SER A 269 0.75 -11.41 -7.62
N GLU A 270 0.55 -12.62 -8.14
CA GLU A 270 0.53 -12.92 -9.57
C GLU A 270 1.84 -12.52 -10.28
N TYR A 271 2.96 -12.87 -9.67
CA TYR A 271 4.28 -12.59 -10.24
C TYR A 271 4.44 -13.19 -11.63
N LYS A 272 4.97 -12.38 -12.57
CA LYS A 272 5.32 -12.83 -13.93
C LYS A 272 6.77 -12.49 -14.25
N PRO A 273 7.52 -13.43 -14.85
CA PRO A 273 8.87 -13.13 -15.33
C PRO A 273 8.80 -12.09 -16.46
N VAL A 274 9.61 -11.04 -16.35
CA VAL A 274 9.80 -10.04 -17.42
C VAL A 274 11.02 -10.39 -18.25
N VAL A 275 12.10 -10.74 -17.55
CA VAL A 275 13.31 -11.37 -18.07
C VAL A 275 13.75 -12.45 -17.07
N GLU A 276 14.76 -13.24 -17.42
CA GLU A 276 15.34 -14.22 -16.51
C GLU A 276 15.78 -13.56 -15.19
N GLY A 277 15.39 -14.15 -14.06
CA GLY A 277 15.73 -13.63 -12.72
C GLY A 277 14.96 -12.40 -12.25
N PHE A 278 14.11 -11.79 -13.08
CA PHE A 278 13.37 -10.56 -12.72
C PHE A 278 11.85 -10.72 -12.95
N PRO A 279 11.15 -11.34 -11.98
CA PRO A 279 9.70 -11.34 -11.95
C PRO A 279 9.16 -10.05 -11.30
N VAL A 280 8.00 -9.61 -11.79
CA VAL A 280 7.29 -8.42 -11.32
C VAL A 280 5.87 -8.82 -10.91
N PRO A 281 5.32 -8.32 -9.79
CA PRO A 281 3.96 -8.63 -9.40
C PRO A 281 2.98 -8.00 -10.40
N THR A 282 2.01 -8.77 -10.90
CA THR A 282 0.96 -8.20 -11.76
C THR A 282 -0.27 -7.73 -11.01
N ARG A 283 -0.32 -7.95 -9.69
CA ARG A 283 -1.36 -7.42 -8.83
C ARG A 283 -0.73 -6.81 -7.57
N ILE A 284 -1.01 -5.53 -7.35
CA ILE A 284 -0.56 -4.78 -6.17
C ILE A 284 -1.80 -4.24 -5.47
N GLN A 285 -2.00 -4.62 -4.22
CA GLN A 285 -3.06 -4.08 -3.37
C GLN A 285 -2.42 -3.36 -2.19
N ALA A 286 -2.75 -2.09 -1.99
CA ALA A 286 -2.31 -1.39 -0.78
C ALA A 286 -3.49 -0.71 -0.08
N VAL A 287 -3.46 -0.73 1.24
CA VAL A 287 -4.45 -0.11 2.12
C VAL A 287 -3.71 0.77 3.11
N SER A 288 -4.07 2.05 3.16
CA SER A 288 -3.56 3.02 4.13
C SER A 288 -4.67 3.41 5.10
N THR A 289 -4.33 3.56 6.39
CA THR A 289 -5.26 3.90 7.46
C THR A 289 -5.02 5.32 7.98
N GLY A 290 -6.09 6.13 7.95
CA GLY A 290 -6.21 7.45 8.57
C GLY A 290 -5.93 7.50 10.07
N PRO A 291 -5.52 8.67 10.63
CA PRO A 291 -5.49 8.84 12.08
C PRO A 291 -6.92 8.82 12.65
N ASP A 292 -7.92 9.09 11.81
CA ASP A 292 -9.35 8.93 12.06
C ASP A 292 -9.85 7.48 11.87
N GLY A 293 -8.94 6.54 11.56
CA GLY A 293 -9.25 5.13 11.36
C GLY A 293 -9.91 4.78 10.02
N ARG A 294 -10.17 5.77 9.15
CA ARG A 294 -10.67 5.49 7.80
C ARG A 294 -9.60 4.79 6.96
N LYS A 295 -10.01 4.08 5.92
CA LYS A 295 -9.09 3.31 5.06
C LYS A 295 -9.22 3.77 3.63
N ASP A 296 -8.10 4.16 3.04
CA ASP A 296 -8.01 4.33 1.59
C ASP A 296 -7.27 3.15 1.01
N SER A 297 -7.59 2.80 -0.23
CA SER A 297 -6.99 1.64 -0.87
C SER A 297 -6.75 1.87 -2.35
N ILE A 298 -5.73 1.21 -2.84
CA ILE A 298 -5.42 1.05 -4.24
C ILE A 298 -5.35 -0.43 -4.58
N VAL A 299 -5.93 -0.81 -5.71
CA VAL A 299 -5.67 -2.10 -6.36
C VAL A 299 -5.20 -1.80 -7.76
N MET A 300 -3.99 -2.24 -8.10
CA MET A 300 -3.40 -2.12 -9.43
C MET A 300 -3.35 -3.50 -10.06
N ASP A 301 -4.03 -3.64 -11.20
CA ASP A 301 -3.94 -4.82 -12.06
C ASP A 301 -3.05 -4.45 -13.25
N ILE A 302 -1.84 -4.99 -13.27
CA ILE A 302 -0.77 -4.68 -14.21
C ILE A 302 -0.78 -5.73 -15.34
N ALA A 303 -0.89 -5.26 -16.57
CA ALA A 303 -0.93 -6.05 -17.79
C ALA A 303 0.17 -5.64 -18.77
N SER A 304 0.40 -6.48 -19.77
CA SER A 304 1.30 -6.18 -20.90
C SER A 304 2.70 -5.71 -20.49
N VAL A 305 3.25 -6.27 -19.41
CA VAL A 305 4.60 -5.95 -18.94
C VAL A 305 5.62 -6.37 -20.00
N LYS A 306 6.45 -5.42 -20.45
CA LYS A 306 7.47 -5.65 -21.49
C LYS A 306 8.75 -4.88 -21.16
N PRO A 307 9.94 -5.46 -21.38
CA PRO A 307 11.19 -4.71 -21.39
C PRO A 307 11.12 -3.55 -22.38
N THR A 308 11.83 -2.47 -22.08
CA THR A 308 11.92 -1.29 -22.94
C THR A 308 13.28 -0.62 -22.77
N GLN A 309 13.57 0.36 -23.61
CA GLN A 309 14.63 1.33 -23.38
C GLN A 309 14.02 2.73 -23.39
N PHE A 310 14.60 3.63 -22.60
CA PHE A 310 14.19 5.03 -22.55
C PHE A 310 15.30 5.90 -23.11
N ASN A 311 14.97 6.72 -24.10
CA ASN A 311 15.88 7.75 -24.58
C ASN A 311 15.90 8.93 -23.61
N GLU A 312 16.87 9.83 -23.79
CA GLU A 312 17.08 10.96 -22.89
C GLU A 312 15.87 11.88 -22.77
N LYS A 313 15.19 12.16 -23.90
CA LYS A 313 13.96 12.95 -23.91
C LYS A 313 12.85 12.31 -23.10
N GLN A 314 12.71 10.98 -23.17
CA GLN A 314 11.73 10.24 -22.37
C GLN A 314 12.09 10.28 -20.89
N ARG A 315 13.36 10.09 -20.53
CA ARG A 315 13.80 10.19 -19.14
C ARG A 315 13.50 11.56 -18.55
N GLN A 316 13.85 12.61 -19.27
CA GLN A 316 13.58 13.99 -18.86
C GLN A 316 12.08 14.27 -18.68
N GLY A 317 11.22 13.73 -19.54
CA GLY A 317 9.78 13.96 -19.47
C GLY A 317 8.99 13.08 -18.50
N LEU A 318 9.49 11.87 -18.19
CA LEU A 318 8.77 10.89 -17.37
C LEU A 318 9.26 10.87 -15.92
N PHE A 319 10.57 11.03 -15.70
CA PHE A 319 11.20 10.82 -14.39
C PHE A 319 11.61 12.14 -13.72
N ASN A 320 10.93 13.21 -14.07
CA ASN A 320 11.01 14.49 -13.37
C ASN A 320 9.63 14.95 -12.93
N PRO A 321 9.54 15.61 -11.77
CA PRO A 321 8.28 16.16 -11.30
C PRO A 321 7.71 17.17 -12.30
N PRO A 322 6.40 17.12 -12.62
CA PRO A 322 5.80 18.08 -13.53
C PRO A 322 5.75 19.47 -12.88
N ALA A 323 5.59 20.50 -13.72
CA ALA A 323 5.47 21.90 -13.26
C ALA A 323 4.29 22.08 -12.29
N ARG A 324 4.53 22.80 -11.18
CA ARG A 324 3.62 22.93 -10.04
C ARG A 324 2.60 24.09 -10.14
N ASP A 325 2.76 24.97 -11.12
CA ASP A 325 2.01 26.23 -11.28
C ASP A 325 0.51 26.07 -11.55
N ARG A 326 0.05 24.84 -11.82
CA ARG A 326 -1.32 24.53 -12.26
C ARG A 326 -2.17 23.85 -11.19
N PHE A 327 -1.71 23.82 -9.94
CA PHE A 327 -2.36 23.09 -8.85
C PHE A 327 -2.92 24.03 -7.78
N GLU A 328 -4.15 23.74 -7.34
CA GLU A 328 -4.83 24.53 -6.30
C GLU A 328 -4.23 24.29 -4.91
N HIS A 329 -3.77 23.07 -4.65
CA HIS A 329 -3.15 22.67 -3.40
C HIS A 329 -1.76 22.09 -3.65
N ILE A 330 -0.76 22.64 -2.99
CA ILE A 330 0.64 22.19 -3.10
C ILE A 330 1.12 21.78 -1.72
N TYR A 331 1.74 20.61 -1.64
CA TYR A 331 2.23 20.01 -0.41
C TYR A 331 3.70 19.60 -0.58
N ARG A 332 4.49 19.88 0.45
CA ARG A 332 5.87 19.39 0.55
C ARG A 332 6.00 18.42 1.72
N TYR A 333 6.72 17.33 1.51
CA TYR A 333 7.08 16.43 2.60
C TYR A 333 8.27 17.00 3.38
N GLN A 334 8.11 17.23 4.68
CA GLN A 334 9.13 17.78 5.57
C GLN A 334 8.99 17.13 6.95
N ASP A 335 10.11 16.71 7.55
CA ASP A 335 10.15 16.15 8.91
C ASP A 335 9.15 15.00 9.17
N GLY A 336 8.93 14.16 8.17
CA GLY A 336 8.00 13.02 8.27
C GLY A 336 6.53 13.37 8.09
N ARG A 337 6.19 14.56 7.58
CA ARG A 337 4.79 15.01 7.37
C ARG A 337 4.62 15.84 6.09
N TRP A 338 3.40 15.84 5.56
CA TRP A 338 3.01 16.76 4.49
C TRP A 338 2.69 18.14 5.06
N VAL A 339 3.23 19.20 4.44
CA VAL A 339 3.05 20.60 4.83
C VAL A 339 2.51 21.38 3.62
N PRO A 340 1.43 22.18 3.74
CA PRO A 340 0.96 23.05 2.66
C PRO A 340 1.99 24.14 2.31
N GLN A 341 2.06 24.53 1.04
CA GLN A 341 2.84 25.68 0.56
C GLN A 341 1.99 26.91 0.30
#